data_AF-A0A0M9DWJ8-F1
#
_entry.id   AF-A0A0M9DWJ8-F1
#
_cell.length_a   1.000
_cell.length_b   1.000
_cell.length_c   1.000
_cell.angle_alpha   90.00
_cell.angle_beta   90.00
_cell.angle_gamma   90.00
#
_symmetry.space_group_name_H-M   'P 1'
#
loop_
_entity.id
_entity.type
_entity.pdbx_description
1 polymer ?
#
loop_
_entity_poly.entity_id
_entity_poly.type
_entity_poly.pdbx_seq_one_letter_code
_entity_poly.pdbx_strand_id
1 'polypeptide(L)'
;MIEWHHLFGMALKDLFTDTKYDVDVEKELDIKQFVDIVVIEEKEGDPISDLPDGLEKLARYNLITYKSLRQPLDSWAIDELLGYYVLFRKLVSPSYDDLYPTDDFHLFGFQQGFRKN
;
A
#
# COMPACT_ATOMS: atom_id res chain seq x y z
N MET A 1 -0.75 -17.50 14.49
CA MET A 1 -1.37 -17.39 13.14
C MET A 1 -0.33 -16.69 12.26
N ILE A 2 -0.13 -17.10 11.01
CA ILE A 2 0.88 -16.45 10.14
C ILE A 2 0.40 -15.03 9.83
N GLU A 3 1.23 -14.02 10.07
CA GLU A 3 0.94 -12.62 9.76
C GLU A 3 1.25 -12.34 8.29
N TRP A 4 0.38 -12.83 7.39
CA TRP A 4 0.59 -12.71 5.94
C TRP A 4 0.76 -11.26 5.46
N HIS A 5 0.09 -10.29 6.08
CA HIS A 5 0.31 -8.87 5.78
C HIS A 5 1.74 -8.43 6.06
N HIS A 6 2.30 -8.85 7.20
CA HIS A 6 3.66 -8.51 7.58
C HIS A 6 4.69 -9.17 6.65
N LEU A 7 4.48 -10.45 6.31
CA LEU A 7 5.32 -11.15 5.33
C LEU A 7 5.26 -10.50 3.95
N PHE A 8 4.06 -10.11 3.50
CA PHE A 8 3.87 -9.41 2.23
C PHE A 8 4.58 -8.06 2.23
N GLY A 9 4.42 -7.27 3.29
CA GLY A 9 5.12 -6.00 3.44
C GLY A 9 6.63 -6.14 3.49
N MET A 10 7.17 -7.17 4.17
CA MET A 10 8.60 -7.47 4.15
C MET A 10 9.11 -7.89 2.77
N ALA A 11 8.33 -8.66 2.01
CA ALA A 11 8.69 -9.03 0.64
C ALA A 11 8.73 -7.82 -0.29
N LEU A 12 7.79 -6.87 -0.12
CA LEU A 12 7.83 -5.59 -0.85
C LEU A 12 9.04 -4.75 -0.42
N LYS A 13 9.32 -4.63 0.88
CA LYS A 13 10.53 -3.95 1.37
C LYS A 13 11.79 -4.50 0.71
N ASP A 14 11.93 -5.82 0.66
CA ASP A 14 13.06 -6.49 0.01
C ASP A 14 13.12 -6.17 -1.49
N LEU A 15 11.99 -6.28 -2.20
CA LEU A 15 11.89 -5.99 -3.64
C LEU A 15 12.30 -4.56 -4.02
N PHE A 16 11.94 -3.57 -3.20
CA PHE A 16 12.22 -2.15 -3.45
C PHE A 16 13.53 -1.67 -2.82
N THR A 17 14.33 -2.56 -2.23
CA THR A 17 15.64 -2.21 -1.67
C THR A 17 16.54 -1.58 -2.74
N ASP A 18 17.24 -0.50 -2.38
CA ASP A 18 18.13 0.28 -3.25
C ASP A 18 17.45 0.87 -4.51
N THR A 19 16.11 1.00 -4.49
CA THR A 19 15.36 1.68 -5.53
C THR A 19 14.92 3.07 -5.07
N LYS A 20 14.34 3.86 -5.99
CA LYS A 20 13.71 5.15 -5.71
C LYS A 20 12.43 5.05 -4.87
N TYR A 21 12.06 3.89 -4.36
CA TYR A 21 10.84 3.71 -3.58
C TYR A 21 11.18 3.28 -2.17
N ASP A 22 10.60 3.98 -1.19
CA ASP A 22 10.60 3.56 0.20
C ASP A 22 9.29 2.84 0.53
N VAL A 23 9.37 1.81 1.35
CA VAL A 23 8.22 0.95 1.67
C VAL A 23 7.98 1.00 3.16
N ASP A 24 6.81 1.42 3.59
CA ASP A 24 6.37 1.39 4.98
C ASP A 24 5.22 0.42 5.18
N VAL A 25 5.34 -0.40 6.21
CA VAL A 25 4.29 -1.35 6.61
C VAL A 25 3.62 -0.74 7.83
N GLU A 26 2.54 -0.01 7.61
CA GLU A 26 1.83 0.63 8.71
C GLU A 26 1.10 -0.42 9.52
N LYS A 27 1.65 -0.76 10.69
CA LYS A 27 1.00 -1.66 11.67
C LYS A 27 0.64 -0.93 12.97
N GLU A 28 1.03 0.35 13.11
CA GLU A 28 0.95 1.07 14.39
C GLU A 28 0.35 2.47 14.21
N LEU A 29 -0.95 2.51 13.93
CA LEU A 29 -1.76 3.63 14.44
C LEU A 29 -2.05 3.32 15.91
N ASP A 30 -1.79 4.26 16.82
CA ASP A 30 -2.05 4.16 18.27
C ASP A 30 -3.54 3.90 18.65
N ILE A 31 -4.41 3.84 17.64
CA ILE A 31 -5.82 3.50 17.71
C ILE A 31 -5.91 2.05 17.24
N LYS A 32 -6.60 1.16 17.98
CA LYS A 32 -6.86 -0.25 17.62
C LYS A 32 -7.58 -0.39 16.26
N GLN A 33 -6.90 -0.10 15.17
CA GLN A 33 -7.33 -0.28 13.80
C GLN A 33 -6.22 -1.06 13.11
N PHE A 34 -6.56 -2.26 12.63
CA PHE A 34 -5.68 -3.10 11.83
C PHE A 34 -5.72 -2.59 10.40
N VAL A 35 -5.05 -1.46 10.16
CA VAL A 35 -4.94 -0.94 8.80
C VAL A 35 -3.81 -1.73 8.15
N ASP A 36 -4.17 -2.84 7.50
CA ASP A 36 -3.25 -3.71 6.76
C ASP A 36 -2.79 -3.02 5.45
N ILE A 37 -2.15 -1.85 5.57
CA ILE A 37 -1.72 -1.02 4.46
C ILE A 37 -0.20 -1.00 4.37
N VAL A 38 0.30 -1.26 3.17
CA VAL A 38 1.68 -0.98 2.79
C VAL A 38 1.69 0.29 1.97
N VAL A 39 2.52 1.24 2.38
CA VAL A 39 2.78 2.49 1.68
C VAL A 39 4.05 2.31 0.87
N ILE A 40 4.01 2.61 -0.42
CA ILE A 40 5.20 2.73 -1.26
C ILE A 40 5.29 4.17 -1.73
N GLU A 41 6.28 4.90 -1.24
CA GLU A 41 6.52 6.30 -1.58
C GLU A 41 7.73 6.44 -2.50
N GLU A 42 7.58 7.17 -3.59
CA GLU A 42 8.68 7.60 -4.44
C GLU A 42 9.54 8.65 -3.72
N LYS A 43 10.82 8.34 -3.59
CA LYS A 43 11.91 9.17 -3.05
C LYS A 43 12.99 9.36 -4.12
N GLU A 44 14.19 9.73 -3.69
CA GLU A 44 15.37 9.78 -4.55
C GLU A 44 16.01 8.39 -4.67
N GLY A 45 16.42 8.01 -5.88
CA GLY A 45 17.10 6.74 -6.11
C GLY A 45 16.97 6.27 -7.55
N ASP A 46 17.36 5.02 -7.80
CA ASP A 46 17.29 4.40 -9.12
C ASP A 46 15.91 3.79 -9.41
N PRO A 47 15.41 3.89 -10.65
CA PRO A 47 14.16 3.26 -11.03
C PRO A 47 14.28 1.72 -11.00
N ILE A 48 13.18 1.05 -10.67
CA ILE A 48 13.05 -0.40 -10.78
C ILE A 48 12.49 -0.79 -12.15
N SER A 49 13.12 -1.77 -12.82
CA SER A 49 12.69 -2.25 -14.15
C SER A 49 11.74 -3.44 -14.09
N ASP A 50 11.89 -4.30 -13.09
CA ASP A 50 11.19 -5.58 -13.00
C ASP A 50 10.17 -5.53 -11.86
N LEU A 51 9.00 -4.96 -12.16
CA LEU A 51 7.89 -4.93 -11.23
C LEU A 51 7.01 -6.18 -11.39
N PRO A 52 6.47 -6.74 -10.28
CA PRO A 52 5.48 -7.79 -10.35
C PRO A 52 4.23 -7.34 -11.10
N ASP A 53 3.53 -8.32 -11.68
CA ASP A 53 2.22 -8.11 -12.31
C ASP A 53 1.27 -7.36 -11.35
N GLY A 54 0.63 -6.31 -11.84
CA GLY A 54 -0.28 -5.46 -11.09
C GLY A 54 0.39 -4.27 -10.37
N LEU A 55 1.72 -4.14 -10.37
CA LEU A 55 2.45 -2.98 -9.84
C LEU A 55 3.13 -2.13 -10.93
N GLU A 56 2.80 -2.30 -12.20
CA GLU A 56 3.52 -1.69 -13.34
C GLU A 56 3.36 -0.17 -13.44
N LYS A 57 2.38 0.39 -12.74
CA LYS A 57 2.05 1.82 -12.76
C LYS A 57 2.09 2.38 -11.35
N LEU A 58 3.28 2.50 -10.77
CA LEU A 58 3.44 3.20 -9.50
C LEU A 58 3.32 4.71 -9.72
N ALA A 59 2.60 5.36 -8.82
CA ALA A 59 2.59 6.82 -8.65
C ALA A 59 3.60 7.23 -7.57
N ARG A 60 3.60 8.51 -7.21
CA ARG A 60 4.44 9.04 -6.12
C ARG A 60 4.10 8.39 -4.78
N TYR A 61 2.82 8.13 -4.51
CA TYR A 61 2.33 7.45 -3.31
C TYR A 61 1.46 6.28 -3.72
N ASN A 62 1.74 5.09 -3.20
CA ASN A 62 0.98 3.88 -3.54
C ASN A 62 0.55 3.20 -2.25
N LEU A 63 -0.76 3.06 -2.08
CA LEU A 63 -1.36 2.46 -0.89
C LEU A 63 -1.90 1.08 -1.25
N ILE A 64 -1.39 0.06 -0.57
CA ILE A 64 -1.68 -1.33 -0.89
C ILE A 64 -2.37 -1.97 0.29
N THR A 65 -3.59 -2.47 0.09
CA THR A 65 -4.19 -3.43 1.02
C THR A 65 -3.95 -4.85 0.54
N TYR A 66 -3.50 -5.72 1.43
CA TYR A 66 -3.43 -7.16 1.18
C TYR A 66 -4.53 -7.85 1.98
N LYS A 67 -5.09 -8.93 1.44
CA LYS A 67 -6.16 -9.71 2.06
C LYS A 67 -5.93 -11.20 1.84
N SER A 68 -5.82 -11.94 2.94
CA SER A 68 -5.57 -13.39 2.92
C SER A 68 -6.84 -14.18 2.59
N LEU A 69 -6.74 -15.49 2.37
CA LEU A 69 -7.92 -16.34 2.13
C LEU A 69 -9.00 -16.30 3.23
N ARG A 70 -8.63 -15.90 4.45
CA ARG A 70 -9.54 -15.85 5.60
C ARG A 70 -10.13 -14.46 5.84
N GLN A 71 -9.65 -13.46 5.10
CA GLN A 71 -10.07 -12.07 5.20
C GLN A 71 -10.36 -11.61 3.78
N PRO A 72 -11.63 -11.55 3.33
CA PRO A 72 -11.92 -11.15 1.97
C PRO A 72 -11.61 -9.67 1.74
N LEU A 73 -11.18 -9.34 0.53
CA LEU A 73 -11.22 -7.99 -0.02
C LEU A 73 -12.67 -7.66 -0.41
N ASP A 74 -13.49 -7.37 0.61
CA ASP A 74 -14.89 -7.00 0.46
C ASP A 74 -15.09 -5.48 0.39
N SER A 75 -16.35 -5.03 0.31
CA SER A 75 -16.67 -3.60 0.26
C SER A 75 -16.18 -2.84 1.48
N TRP A 76 -16.15 -3.49 2.65
CA TRP A 76 -15.67 -2.86 3.87
C TRP A 76 -14.16 -2.62 3.82
N ALA A 77 -13.38 -3.61 3.35
CA ALA A 77 -11.95 -3.43 3.13
C ALA A 77 -11.62 -2.31 2.13
N ILE A 78 -12.46 -2.13 1.10
CA ILE A 78 -12.33 -1.02 0.14
C ILE A 78 -12.62 0.32 0.81
N ASP A 79 -13.68 0.41 1.60
CA ASP A 79 -14.03 1.63 2.34
C ASP A 79 -12.92 2.02 3.33
N GLU A 80 -12.29 1.04 3.99
CA GLU A 80 -11.12 1.24 4.86
C GLU A 80 -9.93 1.81 4.07
N LEU A 81 -9.60 1.23 2.92
CA LEU A 81 -8.52 1.70 2.06
C LEU A 81 -8.77 3.14 1.58
N LEU A 82 -9.99 3.46 1.16
CA LEU A 82 -10.38 4.80 0.72
C LEU A 82 -10.34 5.82 1.87
N GLY A 83 -10.82 5.44 3.05
CA GLY A 83 -10.74 6.27 4.25
C GLY A 83 -9.31 6.57 4.65
N TYR A 84 -8.45 5.55 4.61
CA TYR A 84 -7.04 5.69 4.89
C TYR A 84 -6.34 6.55 3.84
N TYR A 85 -6.64 6.38 2.54
CA TYR A 85 -6.16 7.26 1.48
C TYR A 85 -6.44 8.74 1.77
N VAL A 86 -7.67 9.08 2.17
CA VAL A 86 -8.05 10.46 2.48
C VAL A 86 -7.24 11.01 3.65
N LEU A 87 -7.01 10.19 4.69
CA LEU A 87 -6.17 10.56 5.82
C LEU A 87 -4.71 10.74 5.41
N PHE A 88 -4.14 9.74 4.73
CA PHE A 88 -2.74 9.73 4.32
C PHE A 88 -2.41 10.91 3.41
N ARG A 89 -3.26 11.20 2.41
CA ARG A 89 -3.09 12.37 1.52
C ARG A 89 -3.01 13.67 2.32
N LYS A 90 -3.84 13.81 3.34
CA LYS A 90 -3.82 14.98 4.24
C LYS A 90 -2.56 15.05 5.10
N LEU A 91 -2.00 13.92 5.51
CA LEU A 91 -0.79 13.84 6.32
C LEU A 91 0.47 14.19 5.52
N VAL A 92 0.57 13.74 4.28
CA VAL A 92 1.78 13.95 3.45
C VAL A 92 1.75 15.26 2.65
N SER A 93 0.58 15.86 2.49
CA SER A 93 0.45 17.15 1.79
C SER A 93 0.97 18.32 2.66
N PRO A 94 1.46 19.41 2.04
CA PRO A 94 1.95 20.58 2.77
C PRO A 94 0.93 21.20 3.74
N SER A 95 -0.35 21.23 3.37
CA SER A 95 -1.44 21.72 4.22
C SER A 95 -2.81 21.20 3.78
N TYR A 96 -3.86 21.41 4.57
CA TYR A 96 -5.22 21.01 4.21
C TYR A 96 -5.83 21.83 3.06
N ASP A 97 -5.29 23.03 2.78
CA ASP A 97 -5.71 23.90 1.68
C ASP A 97 -4.84 23.70 0.41
N ASP A 98 -3.75 22.94 0.52
CA ASP A 98 -2.80 22.64 -0.55
C ASP A 98 -2.51 21.13 -0.56
N LEU A 99 -3.52 20.37 -0.97
CA LEU A 99 -3.42 18.92 -1.07
C LEU A 99 -2.74 18.53 -2.37
N TYR A 100 -1.81 17.58 -2.32
CA TYR A 100 -1.22 17.00 -3.53
C TYR A 100 -2.30 16.47 -4.49
N PRO A 101 -2.07 16.50 -5.82
CA PRO A 101 -3.02 15.99 -6.81
C PRO A 101 -3.44 14.54 -6.55
N THR A 102 -4.64 14.17 -6.97
CA THR A 102 -5.10 12.76 -6.84
C THR A 102 -4.24 11.80 -7.65
N ASP A 103 -3.69 12.26 -8.76
CA ASP A 103 -2.87 11.46 -9.69
C ASP A 103 -1.51 11.09 -9.08
N ASP A 104 -1.09 11.75 -7.99
CA ASP A 104 0.08 11.37 -7.22
C ASP A 104 -0.16 10.11 -6.36
N PHE A 105 -1.41 9.62 -6.28
CA PHE A 105 -1.81 8.50 -5.42
C PHE A 105 -2.45 7.37 -6.20
N HIS A 106 -1.91 6.15 -6.05
CA HIS A 106 -2.54 4.93 -6.54
C HIS A 106 -2.93 3.99 -5.40
N LEU A 107 -4.03 3.26 -5.58
CA LEU A 107 -4.62 2.36 -4.61
C LEU A 107 -4.65 0.95 -5.19
N PHE A 108 -4.09 -0.01 -4.48
CA PHE A 108 -4.03 -1.40 -4.89
C PHE A 108 -4.69 -2.31 -3.86
N GLY A 109 -5.40 -3.32 -4.36
CA GLY A 109 -5.99 -4.38 -3.54
C GLY A 109 -5.51 -5.75 -4.00
N PHE A 110 -4.76 -6.44 -3.15
CA PHE A 110 -4.29 -7.80 -3.42
C PHE A 110 -5.10 -8.79 -2.59
N GLN A 111 -5.76 -9.73 -3.26
CA GLN A 111 -6.45 -10.85 -2.62
C GLN A 111 -5.69 -12.13 -2.94
N GLN A 112 -5.37 -12.90 -1.90
CA GLN A 112 -4.90 -14.27 -2.09
C GLN A 112 -6.05 -15.10 -2.70
N GLY A 113 -5.88 -15.54 -3.94
CA GLY A 113 -6.79 -16.44 -4.63
C GLY A 113 -6.26 -17.87 -4.70
N PHE A 114 -7.15 -18.84 -4.85
CA PHE A 114 -6.79 -20.16 -5.37
C PHE A 114 -7.09 -20.21 -6.86
N ARG A 115 -6.11 -20.64 -7.66
CA ARG A 115 -6.39 -21.15 -8.99
C ARG A 115 -7.08 -22.50 -8.82
N LYS A 116 -8.37 -22.60 -9.15
CA LYS A 116 -8.98 -23.93 -9.36
C LYS A 116 -8.32 -24.51 -10.61
N ASN A 117 -7.53 -25.57 -10.41
CA ASN A 117 -7.09 -26.43 -11.51
C ASN A 117 -8.29 -27.14 -12.13
#